data_AF-A0A848YFA0-F1
#
_entry.id   AF-A0A848YFA0-F1
#
_cell.length_a   1.000
_cell.length_b   1.000
_cell.length_c   1.000
_cell.angle_alpha   90.00
_cell.angle_beta   90.00
_cell.angle_gamma   90.00
#
_symmetry.space_group_name_H-M   'P 1'
#
loop_
_entity.id
_entity.type
_entity.pdbx_description
1 polymer ?
#
loop_
_entity_poly.entity_id
_entity_poly.type
_entity_poly.pdbx_seq_one_letter_code
_entity_poly.pdbx_strand_id
1 'polypeptide(L)'
;MISRRDFLTVSAATALATGLGGRLGRAAAAQSIAQDDLLRFEAKGQVTLLHNTDCHAQLKPVYFREPSINLGVGEFKGLPPHITGSAFLEHFGLKPETLDAYALTSENFTALAKNYGRVGGLDRMATLIKAIRAERDGKVLFLDGGDSLHGSY
;
A
#
# COMPACT_ATOMS: atom_id res chain seq x y z
N MET A 1 -44.80 9.15 10.99
CA MET A 1 -43.91 8.95 9.82
C MET A 1 -42.47 9.04 10.30
N ILE A 2 -41.63 8.06 10.00
CA ILE A 2 -40.19 8.13 10.31
C ILE A 2 -39.57 9.18 9.40
N SER A 3 -38.85 10.16 9.97
CA SER A 3 -38.13 11.14 9.15
C SER A 3 -36.86 10.50 8.58
N ARG A 4 -36.34 11.07 7.48
CA ARG A 4 -35.06 10.61 6.89
C ARG A 4 -33.91 10.67 7.90
N ARG A 5 -33.94 11.62 8.83
CA ARG A 5 -32.95 11.73 9.91
C ARG A 5 -33.08 10.59 10.90
N ASP A 6 -34.30 10.31 11.37
CA ASP A 6 -34.52 9.24 12.35
C ASP A 6 -34.12 7.87 11.79
N PHE A 7 -34.43 7.64 10.51
CA PHE A 7 -33.99 6.42 9.82
C PHE A 7 -32.45 6.30 9.80
N LEU A 8 -31.74 7.36 9.38
CA LEU A 8 -30.28 7.37 9.34
C LEU A 8 -29.64 7.19 10.72
N THR A 9 -30.18 7.86 11.75
CA THR A 9 -29.69 7.76 13.12
C THR A 9 -29.88 6.36 13.70
N VAL A 10 -31.05 5.76 13.50
CA VAL A 10 -31.32 4.38 13.95
C VAL A 10 -30.49 3.37 13.19
N SER A 11 -30.32 3.51 11.87
CA SER A 11 -29.46 2.64 11.08
C SER A 11 -27.99 2.72 11.52
N ALA A 12 -27.47 3.92 11.78
CA ALA A 12 -26.10 4.11 12.27
C ALA A 12 -25.89 3.52 13.68
N ALA A 13 -26.82 3.77 14.59
CA ALA A 13 -26.77 3.20 15.95
C ALA A 13 -26.85 1.67 15.94
N THR A 14 -27.73 1.11 15.10
CA THR A 14 -27.87 -0.35 14.93
C THR A 14 -26.58 -0.95 14.38
N ALA A 15 -25.96 -0.32 13.38
CA ALA A 15 -24.71 -0.81 12.82
C ALA A 15 -23.58 -0.82 13.86
N LEU A 16 -23.45 0.24 14.66
CA LEU A 16 -22.48 0.31 15.74
C LEU A 16 -22.73 -0.77 16.81
N ALA A 17 -24.00 -0.99 17.18
CA ALA A 17 -24.39 -1.97 18.19
C ALA A 17 -24.19 -3.44 17.76
N THR A 18 -24.37 -3.76 16.47
CA THR A 18 -24.26 -5.14 15.96
C THR A 18 -22.87 -5.49 15.42
N GLY A 19 -21.86 -4.63 15.63
CA GLY A 19 -20.52 -4.81 15.04
C GLY A 19 -20.46 -4.67 13.52
N LEU A 20 -21.59 -4.33 12.88
CA LEU A 20 -21.66 -3.99 11.46
C LEU A 20 -21.06 -2.60 11.17
N GLY A 21 -20.80 -1.78 12.19
CA GLY A 21 -20.13 -0.47 12.07
C GLY A 21 -18.75 -0.60 11.42
N GLY A 22 -18.01 -1.67 11.72
CA GLY A 22 -16.76 -1.98 11.01
C GLY A 22 -16.96 -2.45 9.56
N ARG A 23 -18.13 -3.03 9.23
CA ARG A 23 -18.47 -3.47 7.86
C ARG A 23 -19.03 -2.33 7.00
N LEU A 24 -19.76 -1.38 7.59
CA LEU A 24 -20.20 -0.15 6.91
C LEU A 24 -19.04 0.85 6.77
N GLY A 25 -18.13 0.92 7.75
CA GLY A 25 -16.82 1.56 7.58
C GLY A 25 -16.04 0.95 6.41
N ARG A 26 -16.04 -0.38 6.26
CA ARG A 26 -15.45 -1.09 5.11
C ARG A 26 -16.12 -0.78 3.77
N ALA A 27 -17.43 -0.53 3.72
CA ALA A 27 -18.12 -0.15 2.48
C ALA A 27 -17.91 1.33 2.10
N ALA A 28 -17.77 2.22 3.09
CA ALA A 28 -17.39 3.62 2.88
C ALA A 28 -15.88 3.81 2.62
N ALA A 29 -15.07 2.81 2.99
CA ALA A 29 -13.62 2.78 2.80
C ALA A 29 -13.18 1.79 1.70
N ALA A 30 -13.95 1.69 0.61
CA ALA A 30 -13.32 1.41 -0.68
C ALA A 30 -12.46 2.64 -1.03
N GLN A 31 -11.34 2.78 -0.33
CA GLN A 31 -10.36 3.83 -0.55
C GLN A 31 -9.70 3.52 -1.88
N SER A 32 -10.31 4.01 -2.97
CA SER A 32 -9.62 4.09 -4.24
C SER A 32 -8.40 4.97 -4.03
N ILE A 33 -7.22 4.39 -4.17
CA ILE A 33 -5.96 5.14 -4.09
C ILE A 33 -5.86 5.92 -5.39
N ALA A 34 -5.99 7.24 -5.32
CA ALA A 34 -5.72 8.11 -6.46
C ALA A 34 -4.22 8.33 -6.59
N GLN A 35 -3.76 8.65 -7.80
CA GLN A 35 -2.35 9.02 -8.01
C GLN A 35 -1.96 10.23 -7.16
N ASP A 36 -2.87 11.20 -7.01
CA ASP A 36 -2.64 12.39 -6.17
C ASP A 36 -2.41 12.04 -4.71
N ASP A 37 -2.99 10.94 -4.21
CA ASP A 37 -2.74 10.46 -2.84
C ASP A 37 -1.28 9.99 -2.69
N LEU A 38 -0.73 9.33 -3.72
CA LEU A 38 0.66 8.87 -3.75
C LEU A 38 1.67 10.03 -3.89
N LEU A 39 1.23 11.12 -4.51
CA LEU A 39 2.05 12.31 -4.76
C LEU A 39 1.81 13.42 -3.72
N ARG A 40 1.03 13.14 -2.66
CA ARG A 40 0.65 14.14 -1.66
C ARG A 40 1.76 14.43 -0.66
N PHE A 41 2.87 14.96 -1.13
CA PHE A 41 3.96 15.43 -0.30
C PHE A 41 4.68 16.60 -0.96
N GLU A 42 5.22 17.49 -0.14
CA GLU A 42 6.06 18.59 -0.62
C GLU A 42 7.36 18.01 -1.17
N ALA A 43 7.73 18.37 -2.41
CA ALA A 43 9.04 18.04 -2.95
C ALA A 43 10.14 18.72 -2.11
N LYS A 44 11.07 17.93 -1.58
CA LYS A 44 12.18 18.39 -0.75
C LYS A 44 13.53 18.11 -1.41
N GLY A 45 14.53 18.90 -1.03
CA GLY A 45 15.92 18.70 -1.45
C GLY A 45 16.23 19.20 -2.87
N GLN A 46 17.47 18.96 -3.30
CA GLN A 46 18.00 19.41 -4.61
C GLN A 46 17.99 18.32 -5.68
N VAL A 47 17.99 17.05 -5.26
CA VAL A 47 18.01 15.86 -6.12
C VAL A 47 17.02 14.85 -5.55
N THR A 48 16.28 14.18 -6.43
CA THR A 48 15.41 13.05 -6.10
C THR A 48 15.96 11.79 -6.74
N LEU A 49 16.24 10.79 -5.90
CA LEU A 49 16.56 9.44 -6.35
C LEU A 49 15.26 8.64 -6.40
N LEU A 50 14.81 8.32 -7.60
CA LEU A 50 13.62 7.48 -7.82
C LEU A 50 14.08 6.08 -8.19
N HIS A 51 13.97 5.14 -7.26
CA HIS A 51 14.51 3.79 -7.40
C HIS A 51 13.40 2.76 -7.60
N ASN A 52 13.61 1.84 -8.54
CA ASN A 52 12.80 0.65 -8.76
C ASN A 52 13.73 -0.55 -8.91
N THR A 53 13.35 -1.73 -8.44
CA THR A 53 14.19 -2.94 -8.56
C THR A 53 13.31 -4.18 -8.59
N ASP A 54 13.88 -5.30 -9.04
CA ASP A 54 13.30 -6.64 -8.93
C ASP A 54 11.89 -6.71 -9.52
N CYS A 55 11.65 -6.01 -10.64
CA CYS A 55 10.31 -5.99 -11.22
C CYS A 55 9.94 -7.34 -11.86
N HIS A 56 10.93 -8.21 -12.09
CA HIS A 56 10.77 -9.57 -12.58
C HIS A 56 9.85 -9.69 -13.81
N ALA A 57 9.99 -8.74 -14.74
CA ALA A 57 9.15 -8.60 -15.93
C ALA A 57 7.63 -8.55 -15.66
N GLN A 58 7.20 -8.16 -14.46
CA GLN A 58 5.77 -8.00 -14.13
C GLN A 58 5.17 -6.75 -14.80
N LEU A 59 4.87 -6.88 -16.10
CA LEU A 59 4.35 -5.79 -16.93
C LEU A 59 2.94 -5.36 -16.51
N LYS A 60 2.12 -6.31 -16.04
CA LYS A 60 0.73 -6.11 -15.63
C LYS A 60 0.62 -6.08 -14.11
N PRO A 61 -0.41 -5.41 -13.54
CA PRO A 61 -0.64 -5.43 -12.11
C PRO A 61 -0.86 -6.85 -11.57
N VAL A 62 -0.26 -7.15 -10.41
CA VAL A 62 -0.31 -8.45 -9.71
C VAL A 62 -0.75 -8.30 -8.26
N TYR A 63 -1.13 -9.41 -7.62
CA TYR A 63 -1.21 -9.47 -6.15
C TYR A 63 0.14 -9.98 -5.63
N PHE A 64 0.85 -9.15 -4.88
CA PHE A 64 2.15 -9.48 -4.31
C PHE A 64 2.07 -9.39 -2.79
N ARG A 65 2.36 -10.51 -2.11
CA ARG A 65 2.27 -10.61 -0.64
C ARG A 65 3.66 -10.80 -0.07
N GLU A 66 4.01 -9.98 0.90
CA GLU A 66 5.25 -10.12 1.67
C GLU A 66 5.31 -11.47 2.42
N PRO A 67 6.51 -11.99 2.71
CA PRO A 67 6.66 -13.23 3.47
C PRO A 67 6.04 -13.10 4.87
N SER A 68 5.40 -14.17 5.33
CA SER A 68 4.90 -14.26 6.72
C SER A 68 5.99 -14.67 7.71
N ILE A 69 7.12 -15.17 7.21
CA ILE A 69 8.27 -15.60 8.00
C ILE A 69 9.52 -15.23 7.20
N ASN A 70 10.43 -14.49 7.82
CA ASN A 70 11.79 -14.26 7.34
C ASN A 70 12.73 -14.34 8.54
N LEU A 71 13.58 -15.36 8.59
CA LEU A 71 14.39 -15.67 9.78
C LEU A 71 15.80 -15.10 9.63
N GLY A 72 16.16 -14.19 10.54
CA GLY A 72 17.53 -13.71 10.72
C GLY A 72 18.31 -14.63 11.64
N VAL A 73 19.60 -14.85 11.33
CA VAL A 73 20.49 -15.72 12.10
C VAL A 73 21.62 -14.90 12.70
N GLY A 74 22.05 -15.27 13.92
CA GLY A 74 23.15 -14.59 14.61
C GLY A 74 22.84 -13.11 14.84
N GLU A 75 23.75 -12.25 14.42
CA GLU A 75 23.66 -10.79 14.59
C GLU A 75 22.51 -10.15 13.80
N PHE A 76 21.94 -10.85 12.81
CA PHE A 76 20.82 -10.35 12.00
C PHE A 76 19.44 -10.68 12.58
N LYS A 77 19.38 -11.38 13.72
CA LYS A 77 18.11 -11.75 14.36
C LYS A 77 17.36 -10.50 14.83
N GLY A 78 16.11 -10.33 14.36
CA GLY A 78 15.26 -9.22 14.76
C GLY A 78 15.60 -7.88 14.10
N LEU A 79 16.43 -7.88 13.05
CA LEU A 79 16.71 -6.71 12.24
C LEU A 79 15.96 -6.79 10.90
N PRO A 80 15.56 -5.67 10.28
CA PRO A 80 15.13 -5.66 8.88
C PRO A 80 16.17 -6.31 7.96
N PRO A 81 15.76 -7.11 6.96
CA PRO A 81 14.39 -7.47 6.57
C PRO A 81 13.81 -8.70 7.31
N HIS A 82 14.46 -9.20 8.36
CA HIS A 82 14.07 -10.39 9.13
C HIS A 82 13.05 -10.11 10.25
N ILE A 83 12.37 -8.97 10.17
CA ILE A 83 11.16 -8.68 10.94
C ILE A 83 9.98 -8.69 9.97
N THR A 84 8.90 -9.38 10.33
CA THR A 84 7.75 -9.60 9.44
C THR A 84 6.44 -9.42 10.20
N GLY A 85 5.34 -9.26 9.46
CA GLY A 85 3.99 -9.18 10.00
C GLY A 85 3.83 -8.06 11.03
N SER A 86 3.11 -8.35 12.11
CA SER A 86 2.84 -7.38 13.19
C SER A 86 4.10 -6.77 13.81
N ALA A 87 5.20 -7.52 13.91
CA ALA A 87 6.48 -7.01 14.43
C ALA A 87 7.12 -5.99 13.49
N PHE A 88 6.96 -6.15 12.16
CA PHE A 88 7.39 -5.14 11.19
C PHE A 88 6.58 -3.86 11.35
N LEU A 89 5.26 -3.98 11.50
CA LEU A 89 4.37 -2.82 11.71
C LEU A 89 4.78 -2.03 12.96
N GLU A 90 5.01 -2.72 14.07
CA GLU A 90 5.44 -2.10 15.33
C GLU A 90 6.79 -1.40 15.17
N HIS A 91 7.79 -2.07 14.57
CA HIS A 91 9.13 -1.52 14.39
C HIS A 91 9.15 -0.21 13.60
N PHE A 92 8.32 -0.09 12.56
CA PHE A 92 8.24 1.10 11.72
C PHE A 92 7.10 2.06 12.10
N GLY A 93 6.37 1.79 13.19
CA GLY A 93 5.25 2.63 13.63
C GLY A 93 4.07 2.68 12.65
N LEU A 94 3.87 1.62 11.87
CA LEU A 94 2.81 1.50 10.87
C LEU A 94 1.54 0.93 11.51
N LYS A 95 0.38 1.39 11.04
CA LYS A 95 -0.92 0.92 11.57
C LYS A 95 -1.40 -0.31 10.80
N PRO A 96 -2.01 -1.30 11.49
CA PRO A 96 -2.66 -2.41 10.82
C PRO A 96 -3.85 -1.93 9.98
N GLU A 97 -4.28 -2.77 9.02
CA GLU A 97 -5.41 -2.49 8.13
C GLU A 97 -5.30 -1.19 7.32
N THR A 98 -4.08 -0.76 6.97
CA THR A 98 -3.79 0.40 6.12
C THR A 98 -3.16 -0.01 4.78
N LEU A 99 -2.99 0.97 3.88
CA LEU A 99 -2.24 0.78 2.64
C LEU A 99 -0.80 0.33 2.89
N ASP A 100 -0.10 0.94 3.86
CA ASP A 100 1.28 0.56 4.20
C ASP A 100 1.34 -0.88 4.71
N ALA A 101 0.37 -1.29 5.54
CA ALA A 101 0.28 -2.68 6.00
C ALA A 101 0.03 -3.65 4.84
N TYR A 102 -0.78 -3.27 3.84
CA TYR A 102 -1.02 -4.06 2.63
C TYR A 102 0.24 -4.20 1.76
N ALA A 103 1.01 -3.13 1.61
CA ALA A 103 2.17 -3.08 0.76
C ALA A 103 3.42 -3.72 1.40
N LEU A 104 3.56 -3.67 2.73
CA LEU A 104 4.80 -3.99 3.42
C LEU A 104 4.72 -5.22 4.33
N THR A 105 3.55 -5.86 4.47
CA THR A 105 3.39 -7.03 5.33
C THR A 105 2.43 -8.08 4.77
N SER A 106 2.45 -9.25 5.39
CA SER A 106 1.47 -10.32 5.11
C SER A 106 0.16 -10.18 5.89
N GLU A 107 0.08 -9.25 6.84
CA GLU A 107 -1.04 -9.10 7.77
C GLU A 107 -2.32 -8.76 7.02
N ASN A 108 -3.36 -9.59 7.22
CA ASN A 108 -4.68 -9.42 6.62
C ASN A 108 -4.68 -9.26 5.07
N PHE A 109 -3.64 -9.76 4.39
CA PHE A 109 -3.42 -9.54 2.96
C PHE A 109 -4.65 -9.85 2.10
N THR A 110 -5.32 -10.98 2.33
CA THR A 110 -6.49 -11.38 1.52
C THR A 110 -7.65 -10.40 1.64
N ALA A 111 -7.88 -9.81 2.82
CA ALA A 111 -8.94 -8.83 2.98
C ALA A 111 -8.54 -7.49 2.35
N LEU A 112 -7.30 -7.05 2.59
CA LEU A 112 -6.80 -5.79 2.04
C LEU A 112 -6.64 -5.83 0.51
N ALA A 113 -6.25 -6.97 -0.06
CA ALA A 113 -6.19 -7.19 -1.51
C ALA A 113 -7.57 -7.04 -2.18
N LYS A 114 -8.66 -7.43 -1.50
CA LYS A 114 -10.03 -7.21 -2.00
C LYS A 114 -10.42 -5.73 -1.99
N ASN A 115 -9.82 -4.93 -1.11
CA ASN A 115 -10.11 -3.51 -0.98
C ASN A 115 -9.24 -2.67 -1.94
N TYR A 116 -7.92 -2.88 -1.92
CA TYR A 116 -6.94 -2.07 -2.66
C TYR A 116 -6.59 -2.63 -4.05
N GLY A 117 -6.85 -3.91 -4.31
CA GLY A 117 -6.59 -4.52 -5.60
C GLY A 117 -5.11 -4.78 -5.88
N ARG A 118 -4.77 -4.95 -7.15
CA ARG A 118 -3.43 -5.35 -7.62
C ARG A 118 -2.43 -4.19 -7.61
N VAL A 119 -1.19 -4.49 -7.28
CA VAL A 119 -0.04 -3.56 -7.24
C VAL A 119 0.80 -3.64 -8.51
N GLY A 120 1.64 -2.64 -8.73
CA GLY A 120 2.55 -2.59 -9.88
C GLY A 120 1.85 -2.35 -11.22
N GLY A 121 2.42 -2.92 -12.28
CA GLY A 121 2.07 -2.63 -13.67
C GLY A 121 2.91 -1.49 -14.24
N LEU A 122 3.66 -1.76 -15.32
CA LEU A 122 4.63 -0.79 -15.84
C LEU A 122 3.96 0.44 -16.48
N ASP A 123 2.73 0.32 -16.98
CA ASP A 123 1.94 1.45 -17.48
C ASP A 123 1.62 2.46 -16.36
N ARG A 124 1.22 1.95 -15.19
CA ARG A 124 0.93 2.73 -13.98
C ARG A 124 2.20 3.33 -13.40
N MET A 125 3.26 2.52 -13.28
CA MET A 125 4.58 2.99 -12.83
C MET A 125 5.12 4.09 -13.74
N ALA A 126 5.03 3.94 -15.07
CA ALA A 126 5.47 4.95 -16.02
C ALA A 126 4.68 6.26 -15.87
N THR A 127 3.37 6.17 -15.60
CA THR A 127 2.53 7.35 -15.33
C THR A 127 2.98 8.07 -14.06
N LEU A 128 3.21 7.33 -12.96
CA LEU A 128 3.69 7.87 -11.70
C LEU A 128 5.08 8.50 -11.83
N ILE A 129 6.02 7.82 -12.50
CA ILE A 129 7.39 8.30 -12.73
C ILE A 129 7.37 9.62 -13.53
N LYS A 130 6.53 9.72 -14.57
CA LYS A 130 6.40 10.95 -15.36
C LYS A 130 5.87 12.11 -14.53
N ALA A 131 4.87 11.87 -13.68
CA ALA A 131 4.34 12.89 -12.79
C ALA A 131 5.41 13.36 -11.78
N ILE A 132 6.15 12.43 -11.17
CA ILE A 132 7.25 12.75 -10.24
C ILE A 132 8.31 13.62 -10.91
N ARG A 133 8.68 13.28 -12.16
CA ARG A 133 9.64 14.04 -12.97
C ARG A 133 9.14 15.43 -13.33
N ALA A 134 7.88 15.57 -13.72
CA ALA A 134 7.28 16.84 -14.10
C ALA A 134 7.24 17.82 -12.92
N GLU A 135 6.92 17.34 -11.71
CA GLU A 135 6.89 18.16 -10.50
C GLU A 135 8.29 18.68 -10.08
N ARG A 136 9.35 17.94 -10.44
CA ARG A 136 10.72 18.15 -9.91
C ARG A 136 11.71 18.69 -10.95
N ASP A 137 11.23 19.05 -12.14
CA ASP A 137 11.94 19.78 -13.21
C ASP A 137 13.43 19.41 -13.37
N GLY A 138 13.71 18.23 -13.94
CA GLY A 138 15.08 17.79 -14.26
C GLY A 138 15.93 17.32 -13.08
N LYS A 139 15.42 17.35 -11.84
CA LYS A 139 16.15 16.95 -10.62
C LYS A 139 15.95 15.49 -10.22
N VAL A 140 15.41 14.66 -11.11
CA VAL A 140 15.08 13.26 -10.81
C VAL A 140 16.03 12.33 -11.55
N LEU A 141 16.80 11.54 -10.80
CA LEU A 141 17.53 10.41 -11.32
C LEU A 141 16.70 9.14 -11.10
N PHE A 142 16.30 8.49 -12.19
CA PHE A 142 15.61 7.20 -12.11
C PHE A 142 16.64 6.08 -12.17
N LEU A 143 16.61 5.19 -11.18
CA LEU A 143 17.55 4.09 -11.00
C LEU A 143 16.79 2.77 -11.06
N ASP A 144 17.21 1.88 -11.95
CA ASP A 144 16.75 0.48 -11.98
C ASP A 144 17.82 -0.41 -11.33
N GLY A 145 17.46 -1.07 -10.23
CA GLY A 145 18.35 -1.92 -9.43
C GLY A 145 18.66 -3.28 -10.06
N GLY A 146 17.95 -3.69 -11.10
CA GLY A 146 18.16 -4.97 -11.78
C GLY A 146 17.00 -5.97 -11.61
N ASP A 147 17.21 -7.20 -12.07
CA ASP A 147 16.21 -8.28 -12.09
C ASP A 147 14.88 -7.91 -12.79
N SER A 148 14.98 -7.03 -13.80
CA SER A 148 13.82 -6.48 -14.50
C SER A 148 13.31 -7.31 -15.68
N LEU A 149 14.15 -8.16 -16.29
CA LEU A 149 13.87 -8.72 -17.62
C LEU A 149 13.29 -10.14 -17.63
N HIS A 150 13.21 -10.83 -16.49
CA HIS A 150 12.77 -12.22 -16.39
C HIS A 150 11.93 -12.46 -15.13
N GLY A 151 11.13 -13.54 -15.10
CA GLY A 151 10.31 -13.91 -13.93
C GLY A 151 8.80 -13.76 -14.12
N SER A 152 8.37 -13.45 -15.34
CA SER A 152 6.96 -13.48 -15.77
C SER A 152 6.78 -14.46 -16.94
N TYR A 153 5.57 -15.02 -17.08
CA TYR A 153 5.16 -15.94 -18.15
C TYR A 153 4.05 -15.36 -19.04
#